data_AF-A0A961YKK3-F1
#
_entry.id   AF-A0A961YKK3-F1
#
_cell.length_a   1.000
_cell.length_b   1.000
_cell.length_c   1.000
_cell.angle_alpha   90.00
_cell.angle_beta   90.00
_cell.angle_gamma   90.00
#
_symmetry.space_group_name_H-M   'P 1'
#
loop_
_entity.id
_entity.type
_entity.pdbx_description
1 polymer ?
#
loop_
_entity_poly.entity_id
_entity_poly.type
_entity_poly.pdbx_seq_one_letter_code
_entity_poly.pdbx_strand_id
1 'polypeptide(L)' 'TEMGGSISAEHGIGRMKQPLLPGVKSAVEMGLMRTIKQAFDPNGILNPGRVL' A
#
# COMPACT_ATOMS: atom_id res chain seq x y z
N THR A 1 0.04 2.11 -15.54
CA THR A 1 1.41 1.60 -15.82
C THR A 1 1.46 1.01 -17.21
N GLU A 2 0.94 1.73 -18.21
CA GLU A 2 0.67 1.18 -19.55
C GLU A 2 1.93 0.77 -20.30
N MET A 3 3.07 1.37 -19.97
CA MET A 3 4.39 0.99 -20.49
C MET A 3 5.22 0.14 -19.49
N GLY A 4 4.58 -0.49 -18.50
CA GLY A 4 5.24 -1.39 -17.53
C GLY A 4 6.10 -0.71 -16.46
N GLY A 5 6.10 0.62 -16.36
CA GLY A 5 6.86 1.34 -15.34
C GLY A 5 6.32 1.18 -13.91
N SER A 6 7.19 1.35 -12.90
CA SER A 6 6.79 1.35 -11.48
C SER A 6 6.09 2.64 -11.08
N ILE A 7 5.10 2.56 -10.19
CA ILE A 7 4.42 3.75 -9.63
C ILE A 7 5.32 4.52 -8.66
N SER A 8 6.36 3.89 -8.10
CA SER A 8 7.36 4.55 -7.29
C SER A 8 8.67 3.77 -7.33
N ALA A 9 9.79 4.47 -7.51
CA ALA A 9 11.12 3.88 -7.40
C ALA A 9 11.58 3.91 -5.94
N GLU A 10 11.87 5.10 -5.41
CA GLU A 10 12.44 5.31 -4.08
C GLU A 10 11.58 6.21 -3.17
N HIS A 11 10.73 7.06 -3.77
CA HIS A 11 9.96 8.08 -3.05
C HIS A 11 8.80 7.50 -2.20
N GLY A 12 8.52 6.21 -2.33
CA GLY A 12 7.42 5.53 -1.62
C GLY A 12 6.03 5.83 -2.21
N ILE A 13 5.00 5.31 -1.55
CA ILE A 13 3.60 5.40 -2.00
C ILE A 13 2.93 6.65 -1.39
N GLY A 14 2.92 6.71 -0.06
CA GLY A 14 2.22 7.77 0.69
C GLY A 14 0.75 7.90 0.28
N ARG A 15 0.10 8.98 0.72
CA ARG A 15 -1.31 9.24 0.39
C ARG A 15 -1.54 9.45 -1.11
N MET A 16 -0.57 10.08 -1.78
CA MET A 16 -0.69 10.48 -3.17
C MET A 16 -0.84 9.27 -4.11
N LYS A 17 -0.09 8.20 -3.88
CA LYS A 17 -0.09 7.02 -4.76
C LYS A 17 -0.87 5.83 -4.19
N GLN A 18 -1.40 5.95 -2.97
CA GLN A 18 -2.23 4.90 -2.35
C GLN A 18 -3.41 4.46 -3.24
N PRO A 19 -4.16 5.37 -3.91
CA PRO A 19 -5.28 4.96 -4.78
C PRO A 19 -4.85 4.11 -5.98
N LEU A 20 -3.57 4.11 -6.35
CA LEU A 20 -3.04 3.34 -7.48
C LEU A 20 -2.74 1.89 -7.09
N LEU A 21 -2.60 1.57 -5.80
CA LEU A 21 -2.22 0.25 -5.32
C LEU A 21 -3.12 -0.89 -5.82
N PRO A 22 -4.46 -0.77 -5.84
CA PRO A 22 -5.33 -1.85 -6.35
C PRO A 22 -5.07 -2.22 -7.81
N GLY A 23 -4.52 -1.30 -8.61
CA GLY A 23 -4.18 -1.54 -10.02
C GLY A 23 -2.77 -2.10 -10.26
N VAL A 24 -1.91 -2.15 -9.23
CA VAL A 24 -0.51 -2.59 -9.35
C VAL A 24 -0.10 -3.68 -8.35
N LYS A 25 -0.99 -4.03 -7.41
CA LYS A 25 -0.81 -5.09 -6.43
C LYS A 25 -1.96 -6.07 -6.51
N SER A 26 -1.64 -7.35 -6.38
CA SER A 26 -2.65 -8.40 -6.32
C SER A 26 -3.49 -8.27 -5.05
N ALA A 27 -4.72 -8.78 -5.08
CA ALA A 27 -5.56 -8.84 -3.89
C ALA A 27 -4.91 -9.62 -2.74
N VAL A 28 -4.09 -10.63 -3.07
CA VAL A 28 -3.34 -11.45 -2.10
C VAL A 28 -2.27 -10.60 -1.40
N GLU A 29 -1.46 -9.84 -2.15
CA GLU A 29 -0.47 -8.93 -1.55
C GLU A 29 -1.15 -7.88 -0.67
N MET A 30 -2.25 -7.28 -1.13
CA MET A 30 -3.01 -6.30 -0.35
C MET A 30 -3.57 -6.92 0.95
N GLY A 31 -4.08 -8.15 0.89
CA GLY A 31 -4.54 -8.88 2.06
C GLY A 31 -3.41 -9.15 3.05
N LEU A 32 -2.26 -9.61 2.57
CA LEU A 32 -1.07 -9.85 3.40
C LEU A 32 -0.61 -8.57 4.11
N MET A 33 -0.55 -7.45 3.39
CA MET A 33 -0.19 -6.15 3.99
C MET A 33 -1.16 -5.75 5.11
N ARG A 34 -2.48 -5.95 4.92
CA ARG A 34 -3.48 -5.68 5.97
C ARG A 34 -3.32 -6.60 7.18
N THR A 35 -3.07 -7.90 6.96
CA THR A 35 -2.81 -8.86 8.05
C THR A 35 -1.59 -8.46 8.87
N ILE A 36 -0.47 -8.12 8.21
CA ILE A 36 0.74 -7.66 8.90
C ILE A 36 0.45 -6.36 9.66
N LYS A 37 -0.21 -5.38 9.03
CA LYS A 37 -0.57 -4.11 9.67
C LYS A 37 -1.41 -4.34 10.92
N GLN A 38 -2.42 -5.21 10.87
CA GLN A 38 -3.29 -5.50 11.99
C GLN A 38 -2.55 -6.21 13.13
N ALA A 39 -1.59 -7.08 12.82
CA ALA A 39 -0.81 -7.79 13.83
C ALA A 39 0.07 -6.85 14.67
N PHE A 40 0.63 -5.79 14.05
CA PHE A 40 1.52 -4.84 14.73
C PHE A 40 0.83 -3.55 15.19
N ASP A 41 -0.26 -3.14 14.56
CA ASP A 41 -0.99 -1.91 14.88
C ASP A 41 -2.51 -2.14 14.86
N PRO A 42 -3.03 -2.93 15.80
CA PRO A 42 -4.46 -3.26 15.84
C PRO A 42 -5.36 -2.05 16.10
N ASN A 43 -4.80 -0.99 16.69
CA ASN A 43 -5.50 0.26 16.99
C ASN A 43 -5.35 1.32 15.88
N GLY A 44 -4.57 1.04 14.83
CA GLY A 44 -4.41 1.93 13.68
C GLY A 44 -3.69 3.26 13.97
N ILE A 45 -2.86 3.33 15.00
CA ILE A 45 -2.21 4.59 15.44
C ILE A 45 -0.96 4.92 14.62
N LEU A 46 -0.32 3.91 14.03
CA LEU A 46 0.92 4.08 13.28
C LEU A 46 0.63 4.55 11.85
N ASN A 47 0.61 5.87 11.66
CA ASN A 47 0.54 6.54 10.36
C ASN A 47 -0.73 6.19 9.54
N PRO A 48 -1.92 6.55 10.03
CA PRO A 48 -3.19 6.15 9.43
C PRO A 48 -3.39 6.69 8.00
N GLY A 49 -3.94 5.83 7.14
CA GLY A 49 -4.38 6.16 5.78
C GLY A 49 -3.25 6.56 4.82
N ARG A 50 -2.03 6.05 5.00
CA ARG A 50 -0.87 6.40 4.14
C ARG A 50 -0.50 5.34 3.11
N VAL A 51 -0.86 4.09 3.33
CA VAL A 51 -0.59 2.99 2.39
C VAL A 51 -1.80 2.05 2.34
N LEU A 52 -2.40 1.74 3.49
CA LEU A 52 -3.56 0.86 3.62
C LEU A 52 -4.81 1.59 4.07
#